data_AF-A0A238C1B0-F1
#
_entry.id   AF-A0A238C1B0-F1
#
_cell.length_a   1.000
_cell.length_b   1.000
_cell.length_c   1.000
_cell.angle_alpha   90.00
_cell.angle_beta   90.00
_cell.angle_gamma   90.00
#
_symmetry.space_group_name_H-M   'P 1'
#
loop_
_entity.id
_entity.type
_entity.pdbx_description
1 polymer ?
#
loop_
_entity_poly.entity_id
_entity_poly.type
_entity_poly.pdbx_seq_one_letter_code
_entity_poly.pdbx_strand_id
1 'polypeptide(L)'
;METTLTTCPQCTVYNEQLNNKADEIKILEEHVLKLAHKLQDESRTKEEMQERLNDKLMRLNDYAIRIRDMKIIELNDTILEKERHIIELQEMCREQGELVQAKAKAFHIIQQKLQDLDTRTTREDSTETEAAYVFEPGFIPLSSLQQPQKEQRQQRDSFSPGHAVVQFKMGSSGSPPPVDPSEECSSITQSTSNIQDDHNGDSGGNTFSLQKKKQRKKVTFDLPPRREFKSGSGQEEDDNITQAIVDVTAENDQLRQTIQEMEKCATESQNHLSQLQTQLDEMRRDGRNQILKARAAMQGRIRDLEDKIATMNTEYTDKIEHLNANIETLRADREWTLEENTRLLKLLSSNKYPFKEKLNDAWEALDAKQKETMKLRSKLDDDRALIVQLADDLEEAQQTADILLEQKISVLDDVERLKEALEAQDQYIELLEKDTMIYEEHVGLLRDSLGASKAERRALIKSKAYETKLKALEQEKEQMNRRCNGIMLHIEK
;
A
#
# COMPACT_ATOMS: atom_id res chain seq x y z
N MET A 1 95.73 -40.77 -17.36
CA MET A 1 94.79 -41.36 -18.33
C MET A 1 93.44 -40.75 -18.05
N GLU A 2 93.20 -39.59 -18.66
CA GLU A 2 91.94 -38.86 -18.58
C GLU A 2 90.95 -39.52 -19.54
N THR A 3 89.94 -40.19 -19.01
CA THR A 3 88.78 -40.61 -19.79
C THR A 3 87.96 -39.37 -20.12
N THR A 4 88.24 -38.76 -21.26
CA THR A 4 87.38 -37.77 -21.90
C THR A 4 86.09 -38.47 -22.33
N LEU A 5 85.08 -38.44 -21.45
CA LEU A 5 83.71 -38.77 -21.78
C LEU A 5 83.25 -37.83 -22.89
N THR A 6 83.21 -38.35 -24.12
CA THR A 6 82.66 -37.69 -25.29
C THR A 6 81.15 -37.53 -25.06
N THR A 7 80.74 -36.32 -24.68
CA THR A 7 79.34 -35.95 -24.52
C THR A 7 78.63 -36.04 -25.86
N CYS A 8 77.61 -36.90 -25.93
CA CYS A 8 76.75 -37.03 -27.11
C CYS A 8 76.05 -35.69 -27.41
N PRO A 9 76.13 -35.15 -28.64
CA PRO A 9 75.52 -33.86 -29.00
C PRO A 9 73.99 -33.82 -28.82
N GLN A 10 73.31 -34.97 -28.93
CA GLN A 10 71.88 -35.05 -28.63
C GLN A 10 71.57 -34.92 -27.14
N CYS A 11 72.48 -35.39 -26.27
CA CYS A 11 72.32 -35.27 -24.82
C CYS A 11 72.54 -33.82 -24.34
N THR A 12 73.41 -33.05 -25.00
CA THR A 12 73.61 -31.63 -24.66
C THR A 12 72.39 -30.79 -25.03
N VAL A 13 71.81 -31.00 -26.21
CA VAL A 13 70.57 -30.32 -26.62
C VAL A 13 69.38 -30.71 -25.74
N TYR A 14 69.26 -31.99 -25.37
CA TYR A 14 68.21 -32.45 -24.47
C TYR A 14 68.35 -31.87 -23.05
N ASN A 15 69.56 -31.77 -22.52
CA ASN A 15 69.81 -31.14 -21.22
C ASN A 15 69.52 -29.63 -21.24
N GLU A 16 69.82 -28.94 -22.34
CA GLU A 16 69.46 -27.52 -22.51
C GLU A 16 67.94 -27.33 -22.54
N GLN A 17 67.20 -28.21 -23.23
CA GLN A 17 65.73 -28.22 -23.20
C GLN A 17 65.17 -28.51 -21.81
N LEU A 18 65.76 -29.46 -21.07
CA LEU A 18 65.36 -29.75 -19.68
C LEU A 18 65.60 -28.56 -18.75
N ASN A 19 66.73 -27.87 -18.89
CA ASN A 19 67.03 -26.68 -18.10
C ASN A 19 66.05 -25.54 -18.42
N ASN A 20 65.75 -25.30 -19.70
CA ASN A 20 64.74 -24.30 -20.09
C ASN A 20 63.35 -24.64 -19.51
N LYS A 21 62.98 -25.93 -19.48
CA LYS A 21 61.73 -26.38 -18.85
C LYS A 21 61.75 -26.23 -17.34
N ALA A 22 62.88 -26.44 -16.68
CA ALA A 22 63.04 -26.22 -15.25
C ALA A 22 62.91 -24.73 -14.89
N ASP A 23 63.46 -23.83 -15.72
CA ASP A 23 63.31 -22.39 -15.55
C ASP A 23 61.86 -21.93 -15.77
N GLU A 24 61.17 -22.45 -16.78
CA GLU A 24 59.73 -22.22 -16.99
C GLU A 24 58.90 -22.66 -15.78
N ILE A 25 59.18 -23.86 -15.22
CA ILE A 25 58.50 -24.37 -14.02
C ILE A 25 58.71 -23.43 -12.84
N LYS A 26 59.94 -22.95 -12.63
CA LYS A 26 60.26 -22.03 -11.53
C LYS A 26 59.50 -20.70 -11.64
N ILE A 27 59.37 -20.15 -12.84
CA ILE A 27 58.58 -18.94 -13.10
C ILE A 27 57.10 -19.20 -12.81
N LEU A 28 56.58 -20.36 -13.25
CA LEU A 28 55.20 -20.75 -12.98
C LEU A 28 54.93 -20.95 -11.49
N GLU A 29 55.84 -21.56 -10.74
CA GLU A 29 55.75 -21.71 -9.29
C GLU A 29 55.69 -20.34 -8.58
N GLU A 30 56.51 -19.38 -9.00
CA GLU A 30 56.48 -18.02 -8.46
C GLU A 30 55.13 -17.32 -8.76
N HIS A 31 54.59 -17.52 -9.96
CA HIS A 31 53.28 -16.99 -10.33
C HIS A 31 52.15 -17.62 -9.51
N VAL A 32 52.20 -18.93 -9.27
CA VAL A 32 51.23 -19.64 -8.42
C VAL A 32 51.28 -19.12 -6.98
N LEU A 33 52.48 -18.90 -6.43
CA LEU A 33 52.62 -18.31 -5.08
C LEU A 33 52.05 -16.89 -5.02
N LYS A 34 52.29 -16.05 -6.02
CA LYS A 34 51.71 -14.69 -6.11
C LYS A 34 50.19 -14.73 -6.18
N LEU A 35 49.61 -15.68 -6.93
CA LEU A 35 48.17 -15.87 -7.02
C LEU A 35 47.58 -16.37 -5.70
N ALA A 36 48.25 -17.30 -5.02
CA ALA A 36 47.82 -17.80 -3.72
C ALA A 36 47.76 -16.68 -2.67
N HIS A 37 48.77 -15.80 -2.62
CA HIS A 37 48.76 -14.63 -1.74
C HIS A 37 47.62 -13.66 -2.07
N LYS A 38 47.40 -13.35 -3.35
CA LYS A 38 46.28 -12.48 -3.76
C LYS A 38 44.93 -13.07 -3.37
N LEU A 39 44.74 -14.37 -3.55
CA LEU A 39 43.51 -15.07 -3.16
C LEU A 39 43.29 -14.99 -1.65
N GLN A 40 44.36 -15.12 -0.85
CA GLN A 40 44.29 -15.02 0.60
C GLN A 40 43.91 -13.59 1.05
N ASP A 41 44.51 -12.57 0.45
CA ASP A 41 44.16 -11.17 0.73
C ASP A 41 42.71 -10.87 0.33
N GLU A 42 42.26 -11.33 -0.84
CA GLU A 42 40.86 -11.21 -1.26
C GLU A 42 39.91 -11.91 -0.28
N SER A 43 40.24 -13.12 0.19
CA SER A 43 39.46 -13.83 1.21
C SER A 43 39.36 -13.02 2.50
N ARG A 44 40.46 -12.44 2.97
CA ARG A 44 40.47 -11.59 4.17
C ARG A 44 39.58 -10.35 3.98
N THR A 45 39.69 -9.67 2.84
CA THR A 45 38.85 -8.49 2.56
C THR A 45 37.37 -8.84 2.49
N LYS A 46 37.03 -10.04 1.98
CA LYS A 46 35.65 -10.53 1.94
C LYS A 46 35.10 -10.79 3.34
N GLU A 47 35.89 -11.40 4.22
CA GLU A 47 35.50 -11.62 5.62
C GLU A 47 35.28 -10.29 6.36
N GLU A 48 36.20 -9.33 6.20
CA GLU A 48 36.06 -7.99 6.80
C GLU A 48 34.80 -7.26 6.28
N MET A 49 34.49 -7.37 4.98
CA MET A 49 33.25 -6.81 4.43
C MET A 49 32.00 -7.52 4.96
N GLN A 50 32.06 -8.84 5.10
CA GLN A 50 30.95 -9.63 5.63
C GLN A 50 30.66 -9.27 7.10
N GLU A 51 31.70 -9.09 7.91
CA GLU A 51 31.57 -8.65 9.31
C GLU A 51 30.94 -7.25 9.38
N ARG A 52 31.41 -6.29 8.57
CA ARG A 52 30.81 -4.95 8.49
C ARG A 52 29.35 -4.97 8.05
N LEU A 53 29.00 -5.88 7.12
CA LEU A 53 27.63 -6.04 6.66
C LEU A 53 26.74 -6.59 7.80
N ASN A 54 27.22 -7.60 8.52
CA ASN A 54 26.52 -8.20 9.66
C ASN A 54 26.31 -7.17 10.79
N ASP A 55 27.32 -6.37 11.11
CA ASP A 55 27.21 -5.28 12.09
C ASP A 55 26.15 -4.25 11.70
N LYS A 56 26.13 -3.88 10.42
CA LYS A 56 25.12 -2.94 9.89
C LYS A 56 23.72 -3.54 9.94
N LEU A 57 23.58 -4.83 9.65
CA LEU A 57 22.32 -5.56 9.73
C LEU A 57 21.81 -5.61 11.18
N MET A 58 22.67 -5.91 12.15
CA MET A 58 22.32 -5.90 13.58
C MET A 58 21.83 -4.52 14.03
N ARG A 59 22.55 -3.45 13.67
CA ARG A 59 22.12 -2.07 14.00
C ARG A 59 20.77 -1.70 13.40
N LEU A 60 20.51 -2.12 12.15
CA LEU A 60 19.23 -1.90 11.50
C LEU A 60 18.10 -2.68 12.19
N ASN A 61 18.37 -3.92 12.60
CA ASN A 61 17.42 -4.73 13.35
C ASN A 61 17.10 -4.10 14.71
N ASP A 62 18.10 -3.62 15.45
CA ASP A 62 17.92 -2.93 16.73
C ASP A 62 17.11 -1.62 16.59
N TYR A 63 17.33 -0.89 15.48
CA TYR A 63 16.53 0.29 15.17
C TYR A 63 15.08 -0.06 14.85
N ALA A 64 14.84 -1.12 14.07
CA ALA A 64 13.51 -1.60 13.75
C ALA A 64 12.76 -2.15 14.98
N ILE A 65 13.45 -2.80 15.92
CA ILE A 65 12.88 -3.23 17.20
C ILE A 65 12.45 -2.00 18.01
N ARG A 66 13.34 -1.01 18.19
CA ARG A 66 13.03 0.21 18.94
C ARG A 66 11.83 0.99 18.38
N ILE A 67 11.70 1.09 17.06
CA ILE A 67 10.54 1.74 16.44
C ILE A 67 9.25 0.97 16.77
N ARG A 68 9.28 -0.37 16.67
CA ARG A 68 8.12 -1.21 16.98
C ARG A 68 7.73 -1.09 18.45
N ASP A 69 8.70 -1.11 19.36
CA ASP A 69 8.45 -0.97 20.80
C ASP A 69 7.85 0.39 21.14
N MET A 70 8.37 1.47 20.54
CA MET A 70 7.79 2.80 20.69
C MET A 70 6.33 2.83 20.21
N LYS A 71 6.04 2.17 19.08
CA LYS A 71 4.67 2.10 18.56
C LYS A 71 3.73 1.30 19.47
N ILE A 72 4.24 0.23 20.10
CA ILE A 72 3.48 -0.55 21.08
C ILE A 72 3.12 0.31 22.28
N ILE A 73 4.06 1.13 22.79
CA ILE A 73 3.81 2.04 23.92
C ILE A 73 2.71 3.05 23.55
N GLU A 74 2.82 3.72 22.40
CA GLU A 74 1.79 4.67 21.93
C GLU A 74 0.39 4.03 21.81
N LEU A 75 0.33 2.80 21.29
CA LEU A 75 -0.94 2.08 21.15
C LEU A 75 -1.50 1.69 22.51
N ASN A 76 -0.66 1.26 23.45
CA ASN A 76 -1.08 0.96 24.82
C ASN A 76 -1.63 2.20 25.53
N ASP A 77 -0.97 3.35 25.40
CA ASP A 77 -1.47 4.61 25.97
C ASP A 77 -2.85 4.98 25.41
N THR A 78 -3.03 4.79 24.11
CA THR A 78 -4.32 5.01 23.44
C THR A 78 -5.39 4.04 23.95
N ILE A 79 -5.04 2.76 24.13
CA ILE A 79 -5.95 1.75 24.68
C ILE A 79 -6.37 2.12 26.10
N LEU A 80 -5.41 2.46 26.97
CA LEU A 80 -5.68 2.86 28.35
C LEU A 80 -6.61 4.08 28.44
N GLU A 81 -6.45 5.05 27.53
CA GLU A 81 -7.35 6.21 27.44
C GLU A 81 -8.76 5.80 27.00
N LYS A 82 -8.88 4.88 26.04
CA LYS A 82 -10.19 4.34 25.62
C LYS A 82 -10.84 3.51 26.71
N GLU A 83 -10.08 2.75 27.48
CA GLU A 83 -10.56 1.99 28.63
C GLU A 83 -11.11 2.93 29.71
N ARG A 84 -10.43 4.05 30.02
CA ARG A 84 -10.95 5.09 30.91
C ARG A 84 -12.29 5.63 30.42
N HIS A 85 -12.39 6.00 29.15
CA HIS A 85 -13.61 6.52 28.58
C HIS A 85 -14.78 5.52 28.61
N ILE A 86 -14.50 4.23 28.40
CA ILE A 86 -15.51 3.17 28.52
C ILE A 86 -16.04 3.09 29.96
N ILE A 87 -15.16 3.19 30.97
CA ILE A 87 -15.56 3.17 32.37
C ILE A 87 -16.48 4.37 32.68
N GLU A 88 -16.11 5.57 32.24
CA GLU A 88 -16.95 6.77 32.39
C GLU A 88 -18.32 6.62 31.74
N LEU A 89 -18.38 6.08 30.52
CA LEU A 89 -19.65 5.83 29.83
C LEU A 89 -20.50 4.79 30.57
N GLN A 90 -19.89 3.75 31.12
CA GLN A 90 -20.59 2.74 31.92
C GLN A 90 -21.14 3.34 33.23
N GLU A 91 -20.42 4.27 33.84
CA GLU A 91 -20.87 5.00 35.03
C GLU A 91 -22.06 5.90 34.71
N MET A 92 -21.98 6.72 33.64
CA MET A 92 -23.12 7.54 33.20
C MET A 92 -24.36 6.70 32.86
N CYS A 93 -24.19 5.54 32.22
CA CYS A 93 -25.32 4.64 31.94
C CYS A 93 -25.95 4.10 33.23
N ARG A 94 -25.15 3.83 34.26
CA ARG A 94 -25.63 3.39 35.58
C ARG A 94 -26.41 4.50 36.27
N GLU A 95 -25.85 5.71 36.33
CA GLU A 95 -26.50 6.90 36.90
C GLU A 95 -27.83 7.21 36.20
N GLN A 96 -27.87 7.10 34.87
CA GLN A 96 -29.11 7.29 34.11
C GLN A 96 -30.17 6.24 34.47
N GLY A 97 -29.77 4.99 34.70
CA GLY A 97 -30.65 3.93 35.19
C GLY A 97 -31.22 4.25 36.59
N GLU A 98 -30.36 4.72 37.51
CA GLU A 98 -30.77 5.14 38.85
C GLU A 98 -31.71 6.34 38.81
N LEU A 99 -31.45 7.32 37.94
CA LEU A 99 -32.31 8.49 37.72
C LEU A 99 -33.69 8.08 37.20
N VAL A 100 -33.77 7.17 36.24
CA VAL A 100 -35.04 6.64 35.73
C VAL A 100 -35.80 5.91 36.84
N GLN A 101 -35.11 5.11 37.65
CA GLN A 101 -35.73 4.43 38.79
C GLN A 101 -36.24 5.42 39.85
N ALA A 102 -35.47 6.46 40.17
CA ALA A 102 -35.87 7.53 41.09
C ALA A 102 -37.08 8.31 40.56
N LYS A 103 -37.08 8.65 39.26
CA LYS A 103 -38.20 9.31 38.58
C LYS A 103 -39.46 8.44 38.61
N ALA A 104 -39.34 7.14 38.35
CA ALA A 104 -40.47 6.20 38.42
C ALA A 104 -41.03 6.09 39.86
N LYS A 105 -40.16 6.02 40.88
CA LYS A 105 -40.58 6.03 42.29
C LYS A 105 -41.29 7.33 42.67
N ALA A 106 -40.74 8.49 42.28
CA ALA A 106 -41.35 9.79 42.53
C ALA A 106 -42.72 9.91 41.85
N PHE A 107 -42.83 9.48 40.59
CA PHE A 107 -44.10 9.47 39.86
C PHE A 107 -45.14 8.56 40.54
N HIS A 108 -44.73 7.37 41.02
CA HIS A 108 -45.61 6.47 41.75
C HIS A 108 -46.11 7.10 43.07
N ILE A 109 -45.24 7.77 43.83
CA ILE A 109 -45.61 8.51 45.05
C ILE A 109 -46.63 9.61 44.72
N ILE A 110 -46.40 10.40 43.66
CA ILE A 110 -47.32 11.46 43.24
C ILE A 110 -48.67 10.87 42.82
N GLN A 111 -48.67 9.79 42.04
CA GLN A 111 -49.89 9.10 41.62
C GLN A 111 -50.67 8.55 42.82
N GLN A 112 -49.98 7.96 43.80
CA GLN A 112 -50.59 7.52 45.05
C GLN A 112 -51.17 8.69 45.84
N LYS A 113 -50.47 9.82 45.94
CA LYS A 113 -50.98 11.02 46.62
C LYS A 113 -52.18 11.64 45.93
N LEU A 114 -52.23 11.63 44.59
CA LEU A 114 -53.40 12.05 43.83
C LEU A 114 -54.60 11.12 44.09
N GLN A 115 -54.38 9.80 44.13
CA GLN A 115 -55.43 8.85 44.50
C GLN A 115 -55.89 9.02 45.96
N ASP A 116 -54.98 9.30 46.89
CA ASP A 116 -55.30 9.61 48.30
C ASP A 116 -56.11 10.93 48.41
N LEU A 117 -55.86 11.92 47.54
CA LEU A 117 -56.65 13.15 47.45
C LEU A 117 -58.04 12.88 46.87
N ASP A 118 -58.14 12.14 45.76
CA ASP A 118 -59.42 11.75 45.15
C ASP A 118 -60.31 10.91 46.08
N THR A 119 -59.69 10.14 46.99
CA THR A 119 -60.44 9.38 48.00
C THR A 119 -60.81 10.21 49.24
N ARG A 120 -60.05 11.27 49.56
CA ARG A 120 -60.39 12.23 50.63
C ARG A 120 -61.44 13.27 50.23
N THR A 121 -61.60 13.58 48.94
CA THR A 121 -62.54 14.62 48.47
C THR A 121 -64.03 14.22 48.47
N THR A 122 -64.39 13.03 48.94
CA THR A 122 -65.81 12.66 49.11
C THR A 122 -66.42 13.11 50.45
N ARG A 123 -65.65 13.76 51.34
CA ARG A 123 -66.20 14.33 52.57
C ARG A 123 -65.27 15.39 53.17
N GLU A 124 -65.44 16.63 52.74
CA GLU A 124 -65.64 17.80 53.61
C GLU A 124 -65.74 19.09 52.78
N ASP A 125 -66.80 19.84 53.06
CA ASP A 125 -67.14 21.13 52.48
C ASP A 125 -66.05 22.18 52.76
N SER A 126 -65.90 23.10 51.80
CA SER A 126 -65.74 24.55 52.00
C SER A 126 -64.50 25.22 51.39
N THR A 127 -64.83 26.22 50.56
CA THR A 127 -64.26 27.58 50.47
C THR A 127 -62.86 27.78 49.88
N GLU A 128 -62.89 28.17 48.60
CA GLU A 128 -62.41 29.46 48.08
C GLU A 128 -61.21 30.12 48.80
N THR A 129 -60.06 30.09 48.15
CA THR A 129 -59.17 31.27 48.07
C THR A 129 -58.51 31.32 46.70
N GLU A 130 -58.85 32.37 45.93
CA GLU A 130 -58.13 32.79 44.74
C GLU A 130 -56.66 33.10 45.07
N ALA A 131 -55.74 32.43 44.39
CA ALA A 131 -54.35 32.86 44.29
C ALA A 131 -53.97 32.93 42.81
N ALA A 132 -54.31 34.06 42.19
CA ALA A 132 -53.77 34.44 40.90
C ALA A 132 -52.34 34.96 41.09
N TYR A 133 -51.34 34.08 40.89
CA TYR A 133 -49.98 34.52 40.55
C TYR A 133 -49.45 33.73 39.36
N VAL A 134 -49.22 34.51 38.31
CA VAL A 134 -48.64 34.27 37.00
C VAL A 134 -47.51 33.23 37.02
N PHE A 135 -47.76 32.08 36.40
CA PHE A 135 -46.73 31.28 35.74
C PHE A 135 -47.14 31.18 34.27
N GLU A 136 -46.32 31.74 33.37
CA GLU A 136 -46.40 31.51 31.93
C GLU A 136 -46.16 30.02 31.63
N PRO A 137 -47.11 29.32 30.99
CA PRO A 137 -46.86 28.02 30.40
C PRO A 137 -46.84 28.17 28.87
N GLY A 138 -45.65 28.26 28.29
CA GLY A 138 -45.44 28.00 26.87
C GLY A 138 -45.48 26.49 26.60
N PHE A 139 -46.63 25.85 26.84
CA PHE A 139 -46.91 24.48 26.41
C PHE A 139 -47.90 24.50 25.25
N ILE A 140 -47.38 24.15 24.07
CA ILE A 140 -48.15 23.71 22.91
C ILE A 140 -48.71 22.32 23.25
N PRO A 141 -50.04 22.11 23.26
CA PRO A 141 -50.62 20.77 23.44
C PRO A 141 -50.68 20.05 22.08
N LEU A 142 -49.82 19.06 21.90
CA LEU A 142 -50.04 17.97 20.95
C LEU A 142 -50.57 16.78 21.74
N SER A 143 -51.87 16.50 21.62
CA SER A 143 -52.46 15.23 22.05
C SER A 143 -53.21 14.57 20.89
N SER A 144 -52.66 13.44 20.49
CA SER A 144 -53.33 12.25 19.94
C SER A 144 -52.42 11.09 20.32
N LEU A 145 -52.46 10.61 21.57
CA LEU A 145 -53.25 9.44 21.98
C LEU A 145 -53.29 8.30 20.94
N GLN A 146 -52.34 7.36 21.05
CA GLN A 146 -52.65 5.92 21.09
C GLN A 146 -51.48 5.15 21.71
N GLN A 147 -51.66 4.74 22.96
CA GLN A 147 -51.04 3.54 23.56
C GLN A 147 -51.73 2.27 22.98
N PRO A 148 -51.38 1.03 23.40
CA PRO A 148 -50.08 0.36 23.49
C PRO A 148 -50.15 -1.10 22.95
N GLN A 149 -49.05 -1.74 22.55
CA GLN A 149 -48.88 -3.21 22.62
C GLN A 149 -47.39 -3.57 22.38
N LYS A 150 -46.68 -4.05 23.40
CA LYS A 150 -46.28 -5.47 23.59
C LYS A 150 -45.59 -6.08 22.37
N GLU A 151 -44.29 -6.32 22.48
CA GLU A 151 -43.58 -7.61 22.28
C GLU A 151 -42.07 -7.35 22.35
N GLN A 152 -41.39 -7.76 23.42
CA GLN A 152 -40.64 -9.02 23.54
C GLN A 152 -39.58 -9.26 22.44
N ARG A 153 -38.32 -9.20 22.88
CA ARG A 153 -37.20 -10.10 22.56
C ARG A 153 -36.95 -10.46 21.08
N GLN A 154 -35.78 -10.05 20.57
CA GLN A 154 -34.67 -10.88 20.05
C GLN A 154 -33.72 -9.95 19.27
N GLN A 155 -32.46 -9.80 19.68
CA GLN A 155 -31.30 -10.57 19.22
C GLN A 155 -31.02 -10.49 17.71
N ARG A 156 -29.75 -10.13 17.43
CA ARG A 156 -28.91 -10.32 16.23
C ARG A 156 -28.86 -9.22 15.16
N ASP A 157 -27.66 -8.64 15.11
CA ASP A 157 -26.68 -8.63 14.01
C ASP A 157 -27.09 -8.19 12.60
N SER A 158 -26.17 -7.39 12.04
CA SER A 158 -25.85 -7.20 10.60
C SER A 158 -26.89 -6.37 9.80
N PHE A 159 -26.53 -5.39 8.96
CA PHE A 159 -25.51 -5.40 7.91
C PHE A 159 -24.99 -4.00 7.52
N SER A 160 -23.79 -4.04 6.94
CA SER A 160 -23.05 -3.02 6.17
C SER A 160 -23.83 -2.47 4.95
N PRO A 161 -23.72 -1.18 4.57
CA PRO A 161 -24.29 -0.65 3.33
C PRO A 161 -23.57 -1.16 2.08
N GLY A 162 -24.34 -1.64 1.11
CA GLY A 162 -23.88 -2.33 -0.10
C GLY A 162 -23.51 -1.44 -1.29
N HIS A 163 -22.72 -2.06 -2.18
CA HIS A 163 -22.40 -1.67 -3.54
C HIS A 163 -23.64 -1.66 -4.47
N ALA A 164 -23.66 -0.72 -5.40
CA ALA A 164 -24.51 -0.78 -6.60
C ALA A 164 -23.78 -1.54 -7.72
N VAL A 165 -24.40 -2.61 -8.23
CA VAL A 165 -24.03 -3.31 -9.46
C VAL A 165 -25.18 -3.14 -10.45
N VAL A 166 -24.88 -2.60 -11.64
CA VAL A 166 -25.78 -2.57 -12.79
C VAL A 166 -25.70 -3.91 -13.51
N GLN A 167 -26.85 -4.59 -13.62
CA GLN A 167 -27.03 -5.81 -14.39
C GLN A 167 -27.28 -5.47 -15.87
N PHE A 168 -26.53 -6.11 -16.79
CA PHE A 168 -27.04 -6.45 -18.11
C PHE A 168 -27.08 -7.98 -18.25
N LYS A 169 -28.19 -8.45 -18.79
CA LYS A 169 -28.71 -9.82 -18.73
C LYS A 169 -28.26 -10.59 -19.98
N MET A 170 -27.58 -11.71 -19.77
CA MET A 170 -27.23 -12.70 -20.79
C MET A 170 -28.46 -13.57 -21.10
N GLY A 171 -28.77 -13.74 -22.38
CA GLY A 171 -29.81 -14.64 -22.89
C GLY A 171 -29.22 -15.63 -23.89
N SER A 172 -29.41 -16.90 -23.56
CA SER A 172 -29.11 -18.18 -24.23
C SER A 172 -29.24 -18.24 -25.77
N SER A 173 -28.27 -18.91 -26.44
CA SER A 173 -28.53 -20.01 -27.40
C SER A 173 -27.21 -20.61 -27.95
N GLY A 174 -27.07 -21.93 -27.88
CA GLY A 174 -26.00 -22.70 -28.54
C GLY A 174 -26.29 -23.03 -30.01
N SER A 175 -25.22 -23.33 -30.76
CA SER A 175 -25.07 -23.67 -32.21
C SER A 175 -25.62 -25.07 -32.62
N PRO A 176 -25.48 -25.60 -33.88
CA PRO A 176 -25.47 -25.11 -35.31
C PRO A 176 -26.34 -26.01 -36.27
N PRO A 177 -26.09 -26.23 -37.61
CA PRO A 177 -26.15 -25.38 -38.83
C PRO A 177 -27.21 -25.86 -39.91
N PRO A 178 -27.29 -25.26 -41.14
CA PRO A 178 -26.76 -25.96 -42.33
C PRO A 178 -26.14 -25.11 -43.48
N VAL A 179 -25.27 -25.78 -44.24
CA VAL A 179 -24.74 -25.71 -45.64
C VAL A 179 -25.64 -24.90 -46.64
N ASP A 180 -25.19 -24.15 -47.68
CA ASP A 180 -24.11 -24.35 -48.67
C ASP A 180 -23.78 -23.03 -49.45
N PRO A 181 -23.00 -23.01 -50.56
CA PRO A 181 -21.76 -22.25 -50.73
C PRO A 181 -21.96 -21.08 -51.71
N SER A 182 -20.92 -20.26 -51.95
CA SER A 182 -20.58 -19.64 -53.26
C SER A 182 -19.59 -18.50 -53.05
N GLU A 183 -18.46 -18.61 -53.76
CA GLU A 183 -17.78 -17.54 -54.50
C GLU A 183 -17.13 -16.40 -53.65
N GLU A 184 -15.84 -16.06 -53.76
CA GLU A 184 -14.94 -16.07 -54.91
C GLU A 184 -13.48 -16.19 -54.43
N CYS A 185 -12.68 -17.00 -55.14
CA CYS A 185 -11.24 -16.76 -55.29
C CYS A 185 -10.86 -17.21 -56.71
N SER A 186 -10.60 -16.23 -57.59
CA SER A 186 -9.91 -16.46 -58.85
C SER A 186 -8.40 -16.52 -58.61
N SER A 187 -7.72 -17.52 -59.15
CA SER A 187 -6.31 -17.44 -59.55
C SER A 187 -5.95 -18.51 -60.60
N ILE A 188 -5.80 -18.01 -61.81
CA ILE A 188 -4.94 -18.43 -62.94
C ILE A 188 -3.55 -18.87 -62.38
N THR A 189 -2.88 -19.96 -62.75
CA THR A 189 -2.39 -20.46 -64.05
C THR A 189 -1.99 -21.94 -63.88
N GLN A 190 -2.41 -22.84 -64.80
CA GLN A 190 -1.67 -24.08 -65.07
C GLN A 190 -1.67 -24.38 -66.57
N SER A 191 -0.48 -24.31 -67.14
CA SER A 191 -0.09 -25.00 -68.37
C SER A 191 0.61 -26.29 -67.97
N THR A 192 0.19 -27.45 -68.45
CA THR A 192 0.94 -28.26 -69.42
C THR A 192 0.28 -29.61 -69.71
N SER A 193 0.53 -30.01 -70.94
CA SER A 193 0.12 -31.19 -71.68
C SER A 193 0.53 -32.55 -71.12
N ASN A 194 -0.34 -33.53 -71.41
CA ASN A 194 -0.08 -34.83 -72.07
C ASN A 194 0.09 -36.14 -71.28
N ILE A 195 -0.79 -37.08 -71.69
CA ILE A 195 -0.63 -38.56 -71.86
C ILE A 195 -0.67 -39.37 -70.55
N GLN A 196 -1.31 -40.55 -70.43
CA GLN A 196 -2.33 -41.36 -71.12
C GLN A 196 -2.45 -42.64 -70.25
N ASP A 197 -3.52 -43.41 -70.46
CA ASP A 197 -3.76 -44.79 -69.99
C ASP A 197 -4.20 -45.00 -68.53
N ASP A 198 -5.48 -45.37 -68.34
CA ASP A 198 -5.71 -46.79 -68.08
C ASP A 198 -7.10 -47.33 -68.48
N HIS A 199 -7.05 -48.56 -68.99
CA HIS A 199 -8.16 -49.39 -69.46
C HIS A 199 -8.82 -50.19 -68.33
N ASN A 200 -10.15 -50.24 -68.33
CA ASN A 200 -11.03 -51.42 -68.18
C ASN A 200 -12.48 -50.91 -68.08
N GLY A 201 -13.53 -51.47 -68.67
CA GLY A 201 -13.72 -52.65 -69.51
C GLY A 201 -15.24 -52.83 -69.67
N ASP A 202 -15.63 -53.29 -70.86
CA ASP A 202 -16.88 -53.98 -71.21
C ASP A 202 -18.20 -53.19 -71.35
N SER A 203 -18.73 -53.10 -72.59
CA SER A 203 -19.91 -53.88 -73.03
C SER A 203 -20.53 -53.32 -74.33
N GLY A 204 -20.98 -54.22 -75.21
CA GLY A 204 -21.81 -53.93 -76.40
C GLY A 204 -20.99 -53.62 -77.65
N GLY A 205 -20.98 -54.44 -78.71
CA GLY A 205 -22.16 -55.00 -79.36
C GLY A 205 -22.51 -54.12 -80.58
N ASN A 206 -22.51 -54.75 -81.75
CA ASN A 206 -23.07 -54.29 -83.03
C ASN A 206 -22.19 -53.49 -84.02
N THR A 207 -21.89 -54.18 -85.13
CA THR A 207 -22.05 -53.76 -86.54
C THR A 207 -21.50 -52.40 -86.96
N PHE A 208 -20.55 -52.38 -87.89
CA PHE A 208 -20.85 -51.95 -89.27
C PHE A 208 -19.67 -52.26 -90.23
N SER A 209 -20.02 -53.02 -91.25
CA SER A 209 -19.23 -53.36 -92.43
C SER A 209 -18.86 -52.13 -93.28
N LEU A 210 -17.61 -52.06 -93.75
CA LEU A 210 -17.24 -51.28 -94.95
C LEU A 210 -16.07 -51.95 -95.68
N GLN A 211 -16.38 -53.07 -96.33
CA GLN A 211 -15.54 -53.68 -97.35
C GLN A 211 -15.52 -52.78 -98.61
N LYS A 212 -14.34 -52.26 -98.95
CA LYS A 212 -14.09 -51.66 -100.27
C LYS A 212 -14.07 -52.76 -101.33
N LYS A 213 -15.09 -52.75 -102.19
CA LYS A 213 -15.19 -53.50 -103.46
C LYS A 213 -13.93 -53.33 -104.31
N LYS A 214 -13.18 -54.41 -104.55
CA LYS A 214 -12.31 -54.55 -105.73
C LYS A 214 -12.99 -55.47 -106.74
N GLN A 215 -13.18 -54.94 -107.94
CA GLN A 215 -13.82 -55.57 -109.08
C GLN A 215 -13.00 -56.77 -109.54
N ARG A 216 -13.55 -57.99 -109.45
CA ARG A 216 -13.06 -59.16 -110.20
C ARG A 216 -13.52 -59.00 -111.66
N LYS A 217 -12.61 -58.61 -112.56
CA LYS A 217 -12.80 -58.83 -114.00
C LYS A 217 -12.49 -60.29 -114.30
N LYS A 218 -13.49 -61.00 -114.85
CA LYS A 218 -13.39 -62.36 -115.37
C LYS A 218 -12.33 -62.39 -116.46
N VAL A 219 -11.32 -63.26 -116.33
CA VAL A 219 -10.44 -63.66 -117.42
C VAL A 219 -10.88 -65.06 -117.83
N THR A 220 -11.56 -65.14 -118.97
CA THR A 220 -11.88 -66.36 -119.70
C THR A 220 -10.61 -66.84 -120.39
N PHE A 221 -10.19 -68.08 -120.14
CA PHE A 221 -9.16 -68.74 -120.91
C PHE A 221 -9.78 -69.28 -122.21
N ASP A 222 -9.34 -68.77 -123.36
CA ASP A 222 -9.54 -69.43 -124.65
C ASP A 222 -8.64 -70.67 -124.68
N LEU A 223 -9.24 -71.86 -124.70
CA LEU A 223 -8.55 -73.12 -124.96
C LEU A 223 -8.36 -73.27 -126.48
N PRO A 224 -7.14 -73.50 -126.99
CA PRO A 224 -6.96 -73.88 -128.39
C PRO A 224 -7.55 -75.30 -128.62
N PRO A 225 -8.10 -75.58 -129.82
CA PRO A 225 -8.82 -76.83 -130.08
C PRO A 225 -7.91 -78.06 -129.98
N ARG A 226 -8.39 -79.07 -129.26
CA ARG A 226 -7.95 -80.47 -129.33
C ARG A 226 -7.87 -80.86 -130.81
N ARG A 227 -6.67 -81.20 -131.30
CA ARG A 227 -6.54 -81.96 -132.54
C ARG A 227 -7.07 -83.36 -132.28
N GLU A 228 -8.18 -83.67 -132.94
CA GLU A 228 -8.66 -85.02 -133.12
C GLU A 228 -7.59 -85.81 -133.89
N PHE A 229 -7.07 -86.85 -133.25
CA PHE A 229 -6.35 -87.91 -133.93
C PHE A 229 -7.33 -88.64 -134.85
N LYS A 230 -7.12 -88.55 -136.16
CA LYS A 230 -7.64 -89.54 -137.10
C LYS A 230 -6.69 -90.72 -137.13
N SER A 231 -7.18 -91.83 -136.61
CA SER A 231 -6.70 -93.19 -136.88
C SER A 231 -6.67 -93.47 -138.38
N GLY A 232 -5.69 -94.28 -138.78
CA GLY A 232 -5.56 -94.80 -140.13
C GLY A 232 -4.26 -95.58 -140.27
N SER A 233 -4.06 -96.55 -139.38
CA SER A 233 -3.05 -97.59 -139.51
C SER A 233 -3.34 -98.43 -140.76
N GLY A 234 -2.30 -98.60 -141.58
CA GLY A 234 -2.13 -99.76 -142.43
C GLY A 234 -0.88 -100.49 -141.94
N GLN A 235 -1.12 -101.53 -141.14
CA GLN A 235 -0.26 -102.69 -140.86
C GLN A 235 1.09 -102.46 -140.15
N GLU A 236 1.14 -102.85 -138.88
CA GLU A 236 1.91 -104.00 -138.36
C GLU A 236 1.80 -103.99 -136.82
N GLU A 237 0.81 -104.74 -136.31
CA GLU A 237 0.47 -104.89 -134.90
C GLU A 237 1.16 -106.14 -134.33
N ASP A 238 2.06 -105.96 -133.35
CA ASP A 238 2.05 -106.71 -132.06
C ASP A 238 3.20 -106.26 -131.14
N ASP A 239 4.39 -105.96 -131.68
CA ASP A 239 5.59 -105.69 -130.86
C ASP A 239 5.67 -104.25 -130.32
N ASN A 240 5.08 -103.27 -131.01
CA ASN A 240 5.11 -101.85 -130.62
C ASN A 240 4.20 -101.52 -129.42
N ILE A 241 3.13 -102.29 -129.22
CA ILE A 241 2.20 -102.10 -128.11
C ILE A 241 2.87 -102.52 -126.80
N THR A 242 3.64 -103.61 -126.84
CA THR A 242 4.33 -104.16 -125.66
C THR A 242 5.42 -103.23 -125.15
N GLN A 243 6.22 -102.61 -126.04
CA GLN A 243 7.23 -101.63 -125.67
C GLN A 243 6.60 -100.34 -125.09
N ALA A 244 5.50 -99.86 -125.67
CA ALA A 244 4.77 -98.71 -125.14
C ALA A 244 4.20 -98.96 -123.74
N ILE A 245 3.76 -100.19 -123.44
CA ILE A 245 3.30 -100.56 -122.09
C ILE A 245 4.45 -100.53 -121.08
N VAL A 246 5.64 -101.03 -121.45
CA VAL A 246 6.83 -100.99 -120.59
C VAL A 246 7.26 -99.54 -120.30
N ASP A 247 7.32 -98.70 -121.34
CA ASP A 247 7.71 -97.29 -121.20
C ASP A 247 6.69 -96.50 -120.36
N VAL A 248 5.39 -96.70 -120.60
CA VAL A 248 4.32 -96.09 -119.79
C VAL A 248 4.36 -96.59 -118.35
N THR A 249 4.72 -97.85 -118.10
CA THR A 249 4.83 -98.39 -116.73
C THR A 249 6.03 -97.76 -116.01
N ALA A 250 7.18 -97.67 -116.67
CA ALA A 250 8.37 -97.02 -116.11
C ALA A 250 8.13 -95.52 -115.84
N GLU A 251 7.46 -94.83 -116.75
CA GLU A 251 7.06 -93.43 -116.56
C GLU A 251 6.03 -93.29 -115.43
N ASN A 252 5.08 -94.24 -115.29
CA ASN A 252 4.13 -94.26 -114.17
C ASN A 252 4.83 -94.45 -112.83
N ASP A 253 5.83 -95.34 -112.75
CA ASP A 253 6.63 -95.57 -111.55
C ASP A 253 7.47 -94.34 -111.19
N GLN A 254 8.07 -93.68 -112.20
CA GLN A 254 8.80 -92.43 -112.00
C GLN A 254 7.86 -91.30 -111.54
N LEU A 255 6.64 -91.23 -112.07
CA LEU A 255 5.62 -90.28 -111.61
C LEU A 255 5.18 -90.58 -110.17
N ARG A 256 5.00 -91.85 -109.79
CA ARG A 256 4.69 -92.25 -108.41
C ARG A 256 5.80 -91.87 -107.44
N GLN A 257 7.06 -92.09 -107.83
CA GLN A 257 8.21 -91.65 -107.04
C GLN A 257 8.26 -90.12 -106.92
N THR A 258 8.05 -89.40 -108.03
CA THR A 258 8.00 -87.92 -108.04
C THR A 258 6.88 -87.40 -107.13
N ILE A 259 5.70 -88.04 -107.17
CA ILE A 259 4.57 -87.70 -106.28
C ILE A 259 4.95 -87.97 -104.82
N GLN A 260 5.58 -89.10 -104.52
CA GLN A 260 6.00 -89.43 -103.16
C GLN A 260 7.06 -88.46 -102.63
N GLU A 261 8.02 -88.05 -103.46
CA GLU A 261 9.02 -87.02 -103.13
C GLU A 261 8.38 -85.64 -102.96
N MET A 262 7.40 -85.28 -103.80
CA MET A 262 6.61 -84.05 -103.65
C MET A 262 5.77 -84.06 -102.38
N GLU A 263 5.13 -85.18 -102.04
CA GLU A 263 4.38 -85.36 -100.80
C GLU A 263 5.31 -85.26 -99.59
N LYS A 264 6.49 -85.88 -99.65
CA LYS A 264 7.52 -85.75 -98.61
C LYS A 264 7.97 -84.29 -98.45
N CYS A 265 8.35 -83.61 -99.52
CA CYS A 265 8.70 -82.19 -99.50
C CYS A 265 7.56 -81.31 -98.98
N ALA A 266 6.31 -81.60 -99.36
CA ALA A 266 5.14 -80.89 -98.87
C ALA A 266 4.95 -81.11 -97.36
N THR A 267 5.10 -82.33 -96.86
CA THR A 267 5.02 -82.62 -95.42
C THR A 267 6.16 -81.99 -94.63
N GLU A 268 7.40 -81.99 -95.14
CA GLU A 268 8.54 -81.31 -94.53
C GLU A 268 8.34 -79.80 -94.49
N SER A 269 7.83 -79.20 -95.57
CA SER A 269 7.46 -77.78 -95.62
C SER A 269 6.33 -77.45 -94.65
N GLN A 270 5.29 -78.30 -94.57
CA GLN A 270 4.17 -78.17 -93.63
C GLN A 270 4.64 -78.24 -92.17
N ASN A 271 5.55 -79.16 -91.86
CA ASN A 271 6.14 -79.32 -90.53
C ASN A 271 7.02 -78.12 -90.17
N HIS A 272 7.83 -77.63 -91.11
CA HIS A 272 8.66 -76.44 -90.90
C HIS A 272 7.81 -75.18 -90.70
N LEU A 273 6.73 -75.01 -91.48
CA LEU A 273 5.75 -73.94 -91.27
C LEU A 273 5.07 -74.05 -89.90
N SER A 274 4.71 -75.25 -89.46
CA SER A 274 4.11 -75.48 -88.14
C SER A 274 5.10 -75.14 -87.01
N GLN A 275 6.38 -75.46 -87.18
CA GLN A 275 7.44 -75.11 -86.24
C GLN A 275 7.67 -73.60 -86.18
N LEU A 276 7.76 -72.92 -87.32
CA LEU A 276 7.87 -71.46 -87.38
C LEU A 276 6.65 -70.77 -86.77
N GLN A 277 5.44 -71.28 -87.03
CA GLN A 277 4.21 -70.77 -86.42
C GLN A 277 4.25 -70.90 -84.88
N THR A 278 4.74 -72.04 -84.38
CA THR A 278 4.89 -72.28 -82.93
C THR A 278 5.90 -71.31 -82.30
N GLN A 279 7.05 -71.09 -82.95
CA GLN A 279 8.05 -70.11 -82.50
C GLN A 279 7.50 -68.68 -82.52
N LEU A 280 6.72 -68.33 -83.55
CA LEU A 280 6.09 -67.01 -83.65
C LEU A 280 5.04 -66.81 -82.54
N ASP A 281 4.27 -67.84 -82.22
CA ASP A 281 3.31 -67.81 -81.11
C ASP A 281 4.00 -67.73 -79.75
N GLU A 282 5.12 -68.41 -79.57
CA GLU A 282 5.95 -68.36 -78.36
C GLU A 282 6.59 -66.98 -78.17
N MET A 283 7.21 -66.43 -79.22
CA MET A 283 7.72 -65.04 -79.24
C MET A 283 6.61 -64.03 -78.93
N ARG A 284 5.38 -64.24 -79.44
CA ARG A 284 4.23 -63.37 -79.09
C ARG A 284 3.84 -63.51 -77.62
N ARG A 285 3.88 -64.71 -77.03
CA ARG A 285 3.61 -64.90 -75.60
C ARG A 285 4.68 -64.25 -74.74
N ASP A 286 5.95 -64.42 -75.10
CA ASP A 286 7.07 -63.81 -74.38
C ASP A 286 7.05 -62.29 -74.45
N GLY A 287 6.73 -61.72 -75.61
CA GLY A 287 6.52 -60.27 -75.76
C GLY A 287 5.40 -59.75 -74.83
N ARG A 288 4.27 -60.46 -74.76
CA ARG A 288 3.18 -60.12 -73.81
C ARG A 288 3.62 -60.24 -72.35
N ASN A 289 4.34 -61.30 -72.00
CA ASN A 289 4.85 -61.53 -70.65
C ASN A 289 5.89 -60.46 -70.23
N GLN A 290 6.77 -60.04 -71.14
CA GLN A 290 7.72 -58.96 -70.88
C GLN A 290 6.99 -57.63 -70.63
N ILE A 291 5.96 -57.32 -71.42
CA ILE A 291 5.13 -56.12 -71.21
C ILE A 291 4.41 -56.19 -69.85
N LEU A 292 3.83 -57.33 -69.49
CA LEU A 292 3.17 -57.52 -68.19
C LEU A 292 4.16 -57.37 -67.02
N LYS A 293 5.37 -57.95 -67.12
CA LYS A 293 6.42 -57.80 -66.11
C LYS A 293 6.87 -56.34 -65.98
N ALA A 294 7.09 -55.65 -67.10
CA ALA A 294 7.48 -54.24 -67.11
C ALA A 294 6.38 -53.37 -66.49
N ARG A 295 5.10 -53.63 -66.84
CA ARG A 295 3.94 -52.95 -66.26
C ARG A 295 3.82 -53.19 -64.76
N ALA A 296 3.94 -54.43 -64.30
CA ALA A 296 3.91 -54.76 -62.88
C ALA A 296 5.06 -54.11 -62.10
N ALA A 297 6.27 -54.06 -62.67
CA ALA A 297 7.41 -53.39 -62.06
C ALA A 297 7.24 -51.87 -61.98
N MET A 298 6.70 -51.24 -63.03
CA MET A 298 6.37 -49.80 -63.00
C MET A 298 5.26 -49.50 -61.99
N GLN A 299 4.20 -50.32 -61.95
CA GLN A 299 3.11 -50.16 -61.00
C GLN A 299 3.58 -50.35 -59.55
N GLY A 300 4.52 -51.27 -59.31
CA GLY A 300 5.19 -51.40 -58.00
C GLY A 300 5.93 -50.12 -57.61
N ARG A 301 6.71 -49.53 -58.54
CA ARG A 301 7.39 -48.26 -58.28
C ARG A 301 6.44 -47.09 -58.05
N ILE A 302 5.32 -47.03 -58.77
CA ILE A 302 4.28 -46.02 -58.56
C ILE A 302 3.72 -46.15 -57.14
N ARG A 303 3.38 -47.37 -56.71
CA ARG A 303 2.89 -47.61 -55.35
C ARG A 303 3.91 -47.23 -54.28
N ASP A 304 5.19 -47.58 -54.45
CA ASP A 304 6.25 -47.19 -53.52
C ASP A 304 6.41 -45.65 -53.43
N LEU A 305 6.20 -44.93 -54.54
CA LEU A 305 6.24 -43.46 -54.56
C LEU A 305 4.98 -42.86 -53.93
N GLU A 306 3.81 -43.42 -54.18
CA GLU A 306 2.54 -43.03 -53.55
C GLU A 306 2.62 -43.21 -52.03
N ASP A 307 3.13 -44.34 -51.56
CA ASP A 307 3.33 -44.62 -50.13
C ASP A 307 4.32 -43.62 -49.51
N LYS A 308 5.43 -43.29 -50.18
CA LYS A 308 6.38 -42.27 -49.71
C LYS A 308 5.78 -40.87 -49.64
N ILE A 309 4.93 -40.51 -50.60
CA ILE A 309 4.23 -39.22 -50.58
C ILE A 309 3.22 -39.21 -49.43
N ALA A 310 2.49 -40.31 -49.21
CA ALA A 310 1.56 -40.44 -48.10
C ALA A 310 2.27 -40.31 -46.74
N THR A 311 3.40 -41.01 -46.55
CA THR A 311 4.18 -40.91 -45.30
C THR A 311 4.75 -39.51 -45.07
N MET A 312 5.30 -38.87 -46.12
CA MET A 312 5.76 -37.48 -45.99
C MET A 312 4.62 -36.53 -45.63
N ASN A 313 3.45 -36.69 -46.26
CA ASN A 313 2.29 -35.84 -45.97
C ASN A 313 1.80 -36.02 -44.52
N THR A 314 1.77 -37.24 -44.00
CA THR A 314 1.43 -37.48 -42.59
C THR A 314 2.45 -36.83 -41.66
N GLU A 315 3.76 -37.01 -41.91
CA GLU A 315 4.83 -36.39 -41.10
C GLU A 315 4.76 -34.85 -41.13
N TYR A 316 4.50 -34.25 -42.29
CA TYR A 316 4.31 -32.80 -42.39
C TYR A 316 3.07 -32.32 -41.64
N THR A 317 1.97 -33.08 -41.69
CA THR A 317 0.73 -32.76 -40.96
C THR A 317 0.97 -32.83 -39.46
N ASP A 318 1.60 -33.90 -38.96
CA ASP A 318 1.95 -34.05 -37.54
C ASP A 318 2.87 -32.92 -37.07
N LYS A 319 3.84 -32.52 -37.91
CA LYS A 319 4.74 -31.40 -37.60
C LYS A 319 3.99 -30.07 -37.54
N ILE A 320 3.05 -29.83 -38.45
CA ILE A 320 2.19 -28.64 -38.44
C ILE A 320 1.33 -28.62 -37.17
N GLU A 321 0.72 -29.74 -36.80
CA GLU A 321 -0.08 -29.86 -35.58
C GLU A 321 0.75 -29.61 -34.33
N HIS A 322 1.95 -30.20 -34.24
CA HIS A 322 2.87 -29.97 -33.13
C HIS A 322 3.30 -28.50 -33.01
N LEU A 323 3.64 -27.86 -34.14
CA LEU A 323 3.99 -26.44 -34.16
C LEU A 323 2.80 -25.56 -33.76
N ASN A 324 1.59 -25.88 -34.21
CA ASN A 324 0.38 -25.16 -33.82
C ASN A 324 0.09 -25.30 -32.32
N ALA A 325 0.26 -26.50 -31.76
CA ALA A 325 0.13 -26.72 -30.32
C ALA A 325 1.15 -25.89 -29.53
N ASN A 326 2.42 -25.86 -29.96
CA ASN A 326 3.47 -25.05 -29.33
C ASN A 326 3.19 -23.54 -29.44
N ILE A 327 2.65 -23.08 -30.58
CA ILE A 327 2.23 -21.69 -30.75
C ILE A 327 1.11 -21.34 -29.76
N GLU A 328 0.14 -22.24 -29.58
CA GLU A 328 -0.98 -22.00 -28.68
C GLU A 328 -0.56 -21.98 -27.21
N THR A 329 0.35 -22.87 -26.80
CA THR A 329 0.94 -22.81 -25.45
C THR A 329 1.71 -21.50 -25.24
N LEU A 330 2.50 -21.05 -26.22
CA LEU A 330 3.22 -19.78 -26.13
C LEU A 330 2.27 -18.56 -26.07
N ARG A 331 1.13 -18.62 -26.76
CA ARG A 331 0.09 -17.58 -26.68
C ARG A 331 -0.53 -17.54 -25.29
N ALA A 332 -0.89 -18.69 -24.73
CA ALA A 332 -1.44 -18.80 -23.37
C ALA A 332 -0.45 -18.27 -22.32
N ASP A 333 0.83 -18.64 -22.42
CA ASP A 333 1.89 -18.15 -21.51
C ASP A 333 2.07 -16.62 -21.61
N ARG A 334 2.04 -16.08 -22.84
CA ARG A 334 2.12 -14.64 -23.08
C ARG A 334 0.92 -13.90 -22.50
N GLU A 335 -0.29 -14.41 -22.70
CA GLU A 335 -1.52 -13.83 -22.18
C GLU A 335 -1.52 -13.83 -20.64
N TRP A 336 -1.16 -14.96 -20.02
CA TRP A 336 -1.01 -15.05 -18.59
C TRP A 336 0.00 -14.05 -18.03
N THR A 337 1.15 -13.89 -18.70
CA THR A 337 2.18 -12.91 -18.31
C THR A 337 1.68 -11.47 -18.42
N LEU A 338 0.87 -11.15 -19.43
CA LEU A 338 0.26 -9.82 -19.59
C LEU A 338 -0.81 -9.55 -18.52
N GLU A 339 -1.62 -10.55 -18.19
CA GLU A 339 -2.63 -10.49 -17.12
C GLU A 339 -1.96 -10.22 -15.76
N GLU A 340 -0.91 -10.98 -15.43
CA GLU A 340 -0.18 -10.83 -14.17
C GLU A 340 0.54 -9.47 -14.09
N ASN A 341 1.18 -9.00 -15.17
CA ASN A 341 1.77 -7.67 -15.21
C ASN A 341 0.72 -6.56 -15.00
N THR A 342 -0.46 -6.71 -15.60
CA THR A 342 -1.57 -5.77 -15.40
C THR A 342 -2.05 -5.77 -13.95
N ARG A 343 -2.13 -6.95 -13.33
CA ARG A 343 -2.48 -7.10 -11.91
C ARG A 343 -1.44 -6.45 -11.00
N LEU A 344 -0.15 -6.68 -11.25
CA LEU A 344 0.95 -6.07 -10.49
C LEU A 344 0.97 -4.55 -10.64
N LEU A 345 0.74 -4.01 -11.84
CA LEU A 345 0.62 -2.57 -12.06
C LEU A 345 -0.56 -1.95 -11.32
N LYS A 346 -1.72 -2.63 -11.27
CA LYS A 346 -2.87 -2.21 -10.46
C LYS A 346 -2.55 -2.24 -8.96
N LEU A 347 -1.81 -3.24 -8.49
CA LEU A 347 -1.40 -3.30 -7.08
C LEU A 347 -0.42 -2.17 -6.74
N LEU A 348 0.56 -1.91 -7.61
CA LEU A 348 1.51 -0.81 -7.47
C LEU A 348 0.80 0.54 -7.46
N SER A 349 -0.15 0.78 -8.37
CA SER A 349 -0.90 2.02 -8.39
C SER A 349 -1.80 2.16 -7.17
N SER A 350 -2.55 1.10 -6.81
CA SER A 350 -3.41 1.05 -5.64
C SER A 350 -2.66 1.27 -4.33
N ASN A 351 -1.37 0.90 -4.24
CA ASN A 351 -0.57 1.11 -3.04
C ASN A 351 0.13 2.48 -3.05
N LYS A 352 0.54 2.97 -4.23
CA LYS A 352 1.28 4.23 -4.39
C LYS A 352 0.43 5.46 -4.06
N TYR A 353 -0.82 5.51 -4.54
CA TYR A 353 -1.70 6.67 -4.30
C TYR A 353 -2.02 6.90 -2.82
N PRO A 354 -2.53 5.92 -2.04
CA PRO A 354 -2.82 6.12 -0.63
C PRO A 354 -1.57 6.33 0.22
N PHE A 355 -0.42 5.77 -0.18
CA PHE A 355 0.84 6.08 0.50
C PHE A 355 1.24 7.55 0.29
N LYS A 356 1.13 8.06 -0.94
CA LYS A 356 1.43 9.46 -1.27
C LYS A 356 0.48 10.42 -0.55
N GLU A 357 -0.80 10.08 -0.47
CA GLU A 357 -1.81 10.86 0.25
C GLU A 357 -1.52 10.91 1.75
N LYS A 358 -1.30 9.75 2.39
CA LYS A 358 -0.91 9.68 3.81
C LYS A 358 0.37 10.44 4.11
N LEU A 359 1.35 10.42 3.19
CA LEU A 359 2.57 11.17 3.33
C LEU A 359 2.29 12.68 3.29
N ASN A 360 1.42 13.13 2.39
CA ASN A 360 1.01 14.53 2.29
C ASN A 360 0.25 14.99 3.55
N ASP A 361 -0.70 14.19 4.03
CA ASP A 361 -1.45 14.49 5.26
C ASP A 361 -0.52 14.60 6.47
N ALA A 362 0.48 13.72 6.57
CA ALA A 362 1.47 13.77 7.63
C ALA A 362 2.35 15.03 7.55
N TRP A 363 2.71 15.47 6.34
CA TRP A 363 3.44 16.72 6.12
C TRP A 363 2.61 17.95 6.52
N GLU A 364 1.33 18.00 6.13
CA GLU A 364 0.42 19.09 6.50
C GLU A 364 0.18 19.15 8.01
N ALA A 365 -0.01 17.99 8.66
CA ALA A 365 -0.15 17.92 10.11
C ALA A 365 1.11 18.40 10.85
N LEU A 366 2.30 18.06 10.34
CA LEU A 366 3.57 18.51 10.90
C LEU A 366 3.76 20.02 10.75
N ASP A 367 3.44 20.60 9.58
CA ASP A 367 3.48 22.04 9.35
C ASP A 367 2.48 22.79 10.26
N ALA A 368 1.26 22.26 10.42
CA ALA A 368 0.27 22.82 11.34
C ALA A 368 0.79 22.81 12.79
N LYS A 369 1.36 21.69 13.24
CA LYS A 369 1.96 21.57 14.58
C LYS A 369 3.16 22.49 14.77
N GLN A 370 3.98 22.68 13.75
CA GLN A 370 5.10 23.61 13.78
C GLN A 370 4.62 25.06 13.94
N LYS A 371 3.58 25.46 13.20
CA LYS A 371 2.94 26.79 13.34
C LYS A 371 2.33 27.00 14.72
N GLU A 372 1.66 26.00 15.28
CA GLU A 372 1.16 26.05 16.66
C GLU A 372 2.30 26.23 17.67
N THR A 373 3.39 25.47 17.51
CA THR A 373 4.56 25.55 18.39
C THR A 373 5.22 26.93 18.32
N MET A 374 5.34 27.52 17.13
CA MET A 374 5.86 28.89 16.97
C MET A 374 4.97 29.92 17.67
N LYS A 375 3.64 29.79 17.58
CA LYS A 375 2.69 30.67 18.30
C LYS A 375 2.82 30.55 19.81
N LEU A 376 2.92 29.32 20.32
CA LEU A 376 3.13 29.08 21.76
C LEU A 376 4.45 29.65 22.24
N ARG A 377 5.52 29.52 21.44
CA ARG A 377 6.83 30.09 21.75
C ARG A 377 6.79 31.62 21.81
N SER A 378 6.13 32.26 20.84
CA SER A 378 5.92 33.71 20.86
C SER A 378 5.18 34.17 22.12
N LYS A 379 4.08 33.50 22.49
CA LYS A 379 3.34 33.83 23.72
C LYS A 379 4.20 33.68 24.97
N LEU A 380 5.01 32.62 25.02
CA LEU A 380 5.89 32.38 26.15
C LEU A 380 7.01 33.43 26.25
N ASP A 381 7.49 33.93 25.11
CA ASP A 381 8.43 35.06 25.09
C ASP A 381 7.76 36.37 25.52
N ASP A 382 6.49 36.61 25.13
CA ASP A 382 5.68 37.75 25.59
C ASP A 382 5.43 37.68 27.12
N ASP A 383 5.05 36.51 27.64
CA ASP A 383 4.82 36.28 29.06
C ASP A 383 6.11 36.47 29.87
N ARG A 384 7.26 36.02 29.33
CA ARG A 384 8.57 36.27 29.95
C ARG A 384 8.90 37.75 30.02
N ALA A 385 8.64 38.50 28.96
CA ALA A 385 8.85 39.94 28.96
C ALA A 385 7.96 40.64 30.01
N LEU A 386 6.71 40.21 30.13
CA LEU A 386 5.79 40.72 31.16
C LEU A 386 6.29 40.42 32.58
N ILE A 387 6.80 39.20 32.83
CA ILE A 387 7.35 38.83 34.14
C ILE A 387 8.55 39.70 34.51
N VAL A 388 9.45 39.99 33.55
CA VAL A 388 10.58 40.88 33.79
C VAL A 388 10.11 42.28 34.14
N GLN A 389 9.15 42.84 33.39
CA GLN A 389 8.59 44.15 33.69
C GLN A 389 7.96 44.21 35.09
N LEU A 390 7.18 43.20 35.48
CA LEU A 390 6.58 43.14 36.81
C LEU A 390 7.62 42.99 37.93
N ALA A 391 8.75 42.33 37.66
CA ALA A 391 9.85 42.24 38.61
C ALA A 391 10.53 43.59 38.80
N ASP A 392 10.76 44.33 37.71
CA ASP A 392 11.33 45.68 37.74
C ASP A 392 10.38 46.64 38.51
N ASP A 393 9.08 46.61 38.22
CA ASP A 393 8.07 47.43 38.92
C ASP A 393 8.01 47.11 40.44
N LEU A 394 8.17 45.83 40.81
CA LEU A 394 8.23 45.42 42.22
C LEU A 394 9.52 45.89 42.90
N GLU A 395 10.65 45.86 42.20
CA GLU A 395 11.92 46.38 42.71
C GLU A 395 11.83 47.90 42.95
N GLU A 396 11.27 48.66 42.00
CA GLU A 396 11.04 50.11 42.16
C GLU A 396 10.10 50.44 43.33
N ALA A 397 9.01 49.66 43.47
CA ALA A 397 8.07 49.82 44.58
C ALA A 397 8.74 49.53 45.94
N GLN A 398 9.58 48.48 46.00
CA GLN A 398 10.33 48.13 47.21
C GLN A 398 11.33 49.23 47.58
N GLN A 399 12.11 49.74 46.62
CA GLN A 399 13.04 50.85 46.85
C GLN A 399 12.31 52.11 47.36
N THR A 400 11.15 52.42 46.79
CA THR A 400 10.33 53.55 47.24
C THR A 400 9.83 53.35 48.67
N ALA A 401 9.38 52.13 49.02
CA ALA A 401 8.95 51.81 50.37
C ALA A 401 10.08 51.94 51.40
N ASP A 402 11.28 51.50 51.06
CA ASP A 402 12.46 51.60 51.92
C ASP A 402 12.84 53.07 52.18
N ILE A 403 12.82 53.92 51.15
CA ILE A 403 13.06 55.38 51.29
C ILE A 403 12.02 56.01 52.22
N LEU A 404 10.73 55.69 52.03
CA LEU A 404 9.66 56.22 52.87
C LEU A 404 9.77 55.73 54.33
N LEU A 405 10.23 54.50 54.53
CA LEU A 405 10.47 53.93 55.85
C LEU A 405 11.61 54.68 56.56
N GLU A 406 12.70 54.97 55.87
CA GLU A 406 13.82 55.73 56.43
C GLU A 406 13.42 57.18 56.76
N GLN A 407 12.64 57.82 55.88
CA GLN A 407 12.04 59.14 56.17
C GLN A 407 11.14 59.09 57.40
N LYS A 408 10.31 58.05 57.54
CA LYS A 408 9.44 57.86 58.71
C LYS A 408 10.26 57.71 60.00
N ILE A 409 11.34 56.93 59.98
CA ILE A 409 12.23 56.78 61.14
C ILE A 409 12.83 58.15 61.53
N SER A 410 13.36 58.89 60.57
CA SER A 410 13.92 60.23 60.81
C SER A 410 12.91 61.19 61.46
N VAL A 411 11.65 61.20 60.99
CA VAL A 411 10.59 62.01 61.59
C VAL A 411 10.23 61.53 62.99
N LEU A 412 10.25 60.21 63.25
CA LEU A 412 10.00 59.68 64.60
C LEU A 412 11.10 60.10 65.58
N ASP A 413 12.36 60.09 65.16
CA ASP A 413 13.49 60.57 65.96
C ASP A 413 13.36 62.07 66.27
N ASP A 414 12.91 62.88 65.30
CA ASP A 414 12.61 64.30 65.52
C ASP A 414 11.46 64.50 66.53
N VAL A 415 10.40 63.71 66.43
CA VAL A 415 9.29 63.74 67.39
C VAL A 415 9.76 63.38 68.79
N GLU A 416 10.64 62.38 68.94
CA GLU A 416 11.21 61.99 70.23
C GLU A 416 12.07 63.11 70.83
N ARG A 417 12.96 63.72 70.03
CA ARG A 417 13.72 64.91 70.44
C ARG A 417 12.84 66.08 70.89
N LEU A 418 11.74 66.33 70.17
CA LEU A 418 10.80 67.39 70.54
C LEU A 418 10.05 67.09 71.83
N LYS A 419 9.73 65.82 72.11
CA LYS A 419 9.13 65.41 73.38
C LYS A 419 10.09 65.65 74.54
N GLU A 420 11.35 65.24 74.43
CA GLU A 420 12.37 65.49 75.45
C GLU A 420 12.55 66.99 75.75
N ALA A 421 12.53 67.82 74.69
CA ALA A 421 12.61 69.27 74.83
C ALA A 421 11.38 69.87 75.54
N LEU A 422 10.18 69.36 75.26
CA LEU A 422 8.96 69.77 75.96
C LEU A 422 8.99 69.37 77.44
N GLU A 423 9.40 68.14 77.75
CA GLU A 423 9.54 67.68 79.13
C GLU A 423 10.55 68.54 79.92
N ALA A 424 11.66 68.93 79.29
CA ALA A 424 12.63 69.85 79.89
C ALA A 424 12.05 71.25 80.12
N GLN A 425 11.22 71.75 79.20
CA GLN A 425 10.51 73.03 79.36
C GLN A 425 9.49 72.96 80.50
N ASP A 426 8.73 71.88 80.61
CA ASP A 426 7.76 71.67 81.70
C ASP A 426 8.46 71.68 83.07
N GLN A 427 9.61 71.00 83.19
CA GLN A 427 10.43 71.04 84.41
C GLN A 427 10.91 72.46 84.74
N TYR A 428 11.28 73.26 83.73
CA TYR A 428 11.69 74.64 83.93
C TYR A 428 10.51 75.53 84.36
N ILE A 429 9.33 75.34 83.78
CA ILE A 429 8.09 76.02 84.19
C ILE A 429 7.79 75.70 85.65
N GLU A 430 7.86 74.42 86.06
CA GLU A 430 7.62 74.02 87.45
C GLU A 430 8.57 74.71 88.43
N LEU A 431 9.85 74.89 88.06
CA LEU A 431 10.81 75.66 88.86
C LEU A 431 10.44 77.14 88.94
N LEU A 432 10.06 77.76 87.82
CA LEU A 432 9.62 79.16 87.80
C LEU A 432 8.32 79.38 88.59
N GLU A 433 7.40 78.43 88.58
CA GLU A 433 6.18 78.47 89.39
C GLU A 433 6.51 78.41 90.89
N LYS A 434 7.45 77.54 91.29
CA LYS A 434 7.96 77.49 92.67
C LYS A 434 8.64 78.80 93.08
N ASP A 435 9.49 79.37 92.23
CA ASP A 435 10.13 80.66 92.49
C ASP A 435 9.08 81.78 92.61
N THR A 436 8.08 81.79 91.72
CA THR A 436 6.98 82.76 91.75
C THR A 436 6.19 82.65 93.05
N MET A 437 5.87 81.43 93.50
CA MET A 437 5.21 81.18 94.78
C MET A 437 6.02 81.76 95.96
N ILE A 438 7.34 81.54 95.97
CA ILE A 438 8.25 82.10 96.99
C ILE A 438 8.24 83.63 96.94
N TYR A 439 8.30 84.25 95.76
CA TYR A 439 8.20 85.70 95.62
C TYR A 439 6.87 86.24 96.12
N GLU A 440 5.76 85.59 95.79
CA GLU A 440 4.42 85.97 96.25
C GLU A 440 4.30 85.87 97.79
N GLU A 441 4.83 84.81 98.39
CA GLU A 441 4.89 84.64 99.85
C GLU A 441 5.71 85.77 100.50
N HIS A 442 6.90 86.07 99.98
CA HIS A 442 7.72 87.18 100.46
C HIS A 442 7.01 88.53 100.35
N VAL A 443 6.33 88.79 99.24
CA VAL A 443 5.51 90.00 99.07
C VAL A 443 4.36 90.02 100.09
N GLY A 444 3.72 88.89 100.34
CA GLY A 444 2.70 88.73 101.39
C GLY A 444 3.25 89.09 102.78
N LEU A 445 4.36 88.49 103.19
CA LEU A 445 5.05 88.76 104.46
C LEU A 445 5.43 90.24 104.62
N LEU A 446 5.91 90.87 103.54
CA LEU A 446 6.24 92.31 103.54
C LEU A 446 4.98 93.17 103.71
N ARG A 447 3.88 92.83 103.02
CA ARG A 447 2.58 93.53 103.18
C ARG A 447 2.06 93.40 104.61
N ASP A 448 2.12 92.20 105.19
CA ASP A 448 1.69 91.94 106.56
C ASP A 448 2.56 92.68 107.58
N SER A 449 3.89 92.67 107.39
CA SER A 449 4.84 93.40 108.24
C SER A 449 4.62 94.92 108.18
N LEU A 450 4.37 95.47 106.99
CA LEU A 450 4.00 96.88 106.83
C LEU A 450 2.64 97.20 107.44
N GLY A 451 1.67 96.28 107.34
CA GLY A 451 0.36 96.37 107.98
C GLY A 451 0.47 96.39 109.50
N ALA A 452 1.24 95.47 110.07
CA ALA A 452 1.56 95.37 111.50
C ALA A 452 2.27 96.63 111.99
N SER A 453 3.30 97.11 111.28
CA SER A 453 4.00 98.35 111.61
C SER A 453 3.07 99.58 111.60
N LYS A 454 2.14 99.67 110.64
CA LYS A 454 1.12 100.73 110.64
C LYS A 454 0.12 100.60 111.80
N ALA A 455 -0.24 99.38 112.19
CA ALA A 455 -1.11 99.13 113.34
C ALA A 455 -0.41 99.50 114.65
N GLU A 456 0.83 99.07 114.84
CA GLU A 456 1.67 99.37 115.99
C GLU A 456 1.96 100.87 116.12
N ARG A 457 2.27 101.55 115.00
CA ARG A 457 2.42 103.01 114.99
C ARG A 457 1.14 103.73 115.42
N ARG A 458 -0.04 103.26 114.98
CA ARG A 458 -1.34 103.81 115.43
C ARG A 458 -1.56 103.55 116.92
N ALA A 459 -1.18 102.39 117.44
CA ALA A 459 -1.26 102.08 118.87
C ALA A 459 -0.30 102.97 119.69
N LEU A 460 0.93 103.18 119.23
CA LEU A 460 1.92 104.06 119.87
C LEU A 460 1.43 105.51 119.93
N ILE A 461 0.85 106.03 118.84
CA ILE A 461 0.27 107.38 118.82
C ILE A 461 -0.87 107.49 119.84
N LYS A 462 -1.76 106.50 119.90
CA LYS A 462 -2.83 106.45 120.91
C LYS A 462 -2.24 106.42 122.33
N SER A 463 -1.25 105.56 122.58
CA SER A 463 -0.56 105.47 123.87
C SER A 463 0.08 106.79 124.28
N LYS A 464 0.80 107.44 123.36
CA LYS A 464 1.42 108.75 123.60
C LYS A 464 0.39 109.85 123.83
N ALA A 465 -0.74 109.81 123.13
CA ALA A 465 -1.86 110.70 123.38
C ALA A 465 -2.48 110.47 124.78
N TYR A 466 -2.67 109.22 125.19
CA TYR A 466 -3.10 108.88 126.54
C TYR A 466 -2.10 109.35 127.60
N GLU A 467 -0.81 109.11 127.40
CA GLU A 467 0.26 109.55 128.31
C GLU A 467 0.30 111.08 128.43
N THR A 468 0.15 111.80 127.32
CA THR A 468 0.07 113.27 127.32
C THR A 468 -1.17 113.74 128.07
N LYS A 469 -2.32 113.06 127.89
CA LYS A 469 -3.55 113.33 128.65
C LYS A 469 -3.38 113.05 130.14
N LEU A 470 -2.63 112.00 130.50
CA LEU A 470 -2.32 111.64 131.88
C LEU A 470 -1.41 112.67 132.54
N LYS A 471 -0.36 113.14 131.85
CA LYS A 471 0.50 114.26 132.29
C LYS A 471 -0.27 115.56 132.45
N ALA A 472 -1.22 115.86 131.55
CA ALA A 472 -2.09 117.03 131.68
C ALA A 472 -2.98 116.92 132.94
N LEU A 473 -3.55 115.74 133.21
CA LEU A 473 -4.31 115.48 134.44
C LEU A 473 -3.44 115.54 135.70
N GLU A 474 -2.19 115.08 135.65
CA GLU A 474 -1.23 115.25 136.76
C GLU A 474 -0.89 116.72 137.00
N GLN A 475 -0.73 117.52 135.94
CA GLN A 475 -0.50 118.96 136.06
C GLN A 475 -1.72 119.71 136.61
N GLU A 476 -2.95 119.31 136.23
CA GLU A 476 -4.19 119.80 136.86
C GLU A 476 -4.27 119.40 138.33
N LYS A 477 -3.93 118.15 138.68
CA LYS A 477 -3.84 117.68 140.07
C LYS A 477 -2.81 118.50 140.86
N GLU A 478 -1.68 118.85 140.26
CA GLU A 478 -0.66 119.67 140.91
C GLU A 478 -1.10 121.13 141.07
N GLN A 479 -1.80 121.71 140.09
CA GLN A 479 -2.46 123.02 140.26
C GLN A 479 -3.51 122.99 141.38
N MET A 480 -4.31 121.93 141.47
CA MET A 480 -5.28 121.71 142.54
C MET A 480 -4.60 121.64 143.92
N ASN A 481 -3.48 120.92 144.03
CA ASN A 481 -2.67 120.87 145.26
C ASN A 481 -2.10 122.25 145.63
N ARG A 482 -1.64 123.03 144.64
CA ARG A 482 -1.17 124.41 144.88
C ARG A 482 -2.30 125.34 145.33
N ARG A 483 -3.53 125.16 144.83
CA ARG A 483 -4.73 125.90 145.30
C ARG A 483 -5.17 125.46 146.71
N CYS A 484 -5.05 124.19 147.07
CA CYS A 484 -5.43 123.69 148.40
C CYS A 484 -4.44 124.12 149.51
N ASN A 485 -3.14 124.20 149.22
CA ASN A 485 -2.15 124.62 150.21
C ASN A 485 -2.12 126.14 150.49
N GLY A 486 -2.79 126.95 149.67
CA GLY A 486 -2.95 128.39 149.91
C GLY A 486 -3.99 128.75 150.97
N ILE A 487 -4.84 127.80 151.39
CA ILE A 487 -5.95 128.06 152.33
C ILE A 487 -5.64 127.56 153.76
N MET A 488 -4.56 126.79 153.96
CA MET A 488 -4.24 126.15 155.24
C MET A 488 -3.11 126.79 156.08
N LEU A 489 -2.63 127.99 155.71
CA LEU A 489 -1.56 128.71 156.43
C LEU A 489 -1.95 130.14 156.86
N HIS A 490 -3.21 130.34 157.31
CA HIS A 490 -3.66 131.59 157.95
C HIS A 490 -4.23 131.41 159.37
N ILE A 491 -3.92 130.31 160.05
CA ILE A 491 -4.29 130.09 161.46
C ILE A 491 -3.14 129.37 162.20
N GLU A 492 -2.20 130.15 162.74
CA GLU A 492 -1.53 130.03 164.07
C GLU A 492 -0.09 130.58 164.09
N LYS A 493 0.03 131.72 164.79
CA LYS A 493 1.19 132.42 165.40
C LYS A 493 2.28 133.02 164.51
#